data_AF-A0A442MB57-F1
#
_entry.id   AF-A0A442MB57-F1
#
_cell.length_a   1.000
_cell.length_b   1.000
_cell.length_c   1.000
_cell.angle_alpha   90.00
_cell.angle_beta   90.00
_cell.angle_gamma   90.00
#
_symmetry.space_group_name_H-M   'P 1'
#
loop_
_entity.id
_entity.type
_entity.pdbx_description
1 polymer ?
#
loop_
_entity_poly.entity_id
_entity_poly.type
_entity_poly.pdbx_seq_one_letter_code
_entity_poly.pdbx_strand_id
1 'polypeptide(L)' 'MRSRPPTNNEATGFKGKRHDGQVNDEREHFQICPVCGQEMDMRDLGEALHHAMPSHKPLKYPD' A
#
# COMPACT_ATOMS: atom_id res chain seq x y z
N MET A 1 1.77 -10.58 -10.26
CA MET A 1 1.52 -9.44 -9.35
C MET A 1 1.84 -8.19 -10.13
N ARG A 2 0.87 -7.27 -10.33
CA ARG A 2 1.11 -6.03 -11.09
C ARG A 2 2.22 -5.23 -10.40
N SER A 3 3.06 -4.55 -11.18
CA SER A 3 4.05 -3.62 -10.61
C SER A 3 3.30 -2.51 -9.87
N ARG A 4 3.67 -2.27 -8.62
CA ARG A 4 3.06 -1.21 -7.79
C ARG A 4 3.63 0.14 -8.24
N PRO A 5 2.79 1.16 -8.47
CA PRO A 5 3.28 2.47 -8.91
C PRO A 5 4.06 3.17 -7.79
N PRO A 6 5.09 3.98 -8.12
CA PRO A 6 5.70 4.83 -7.11
C PRO A 6 4.69 5.87 -6.61
N THR A 7 4.62 6.05 -5.29
CA THR A 7 3.69 7.00 -4.65
C THR A 7 4.22 8.43 -4.62
N ASN A 8 5.49 8.65 -4.99
CA ASN A 8 6.15 9.95 -5.06
C ASN A 8 6.07 10.75 -3.76
N ASN A 9 6.17 10.06 -2.62
CA ASN A 9 6.30 10.65 -1.29
C ASN A 9 7.61 10.22 -0.62
N GLU A 10 7.90 10.78 0.55
CA GLU A 10 9.12 10.51 1.34
C GLU A 10 9.33 9.04 1.71
N ALA A 11 8.27 8.23 1.69
CA ALA A 11 8.33 6.79 1.95
C ALA A 11 8.48 5.93 0.68
N THR A 12 8.62 6.54 -0.50
CA THR A 12 8.81 5.80 -1.76
C THR A 12 9.99 4.83 -1.63
N GLY A 13 9.75 3.54 -1.89
CA GLY A 13 10.78 2.50 -1.85
C GLY A 13 11.00 1.85 -0.47
N PHE A 14 10.34 2.32 0.59
CA PHE A 14 10.38 1.67 1.89
C PHE A 14 9.34 0.56 2.00
N LYS A 15 9.81 -0.67 2.21
CA LYS A 15 8.96 -1.82 2.51
C LYS A 15 9.14 -2.26 3.95
N GLY A 16 8.02 -2.42 4.65
CA GLY A 16 7.96 -2.96 5.99
C GLY A 16 8.49 -4.38 6.04
N LYS A 17 9.30 -4.69 7.06
CA LYS A 17 9.73 -6.04 7.39
C LYS A 17 8.83 -6.58 8.49
N ARG A 18 8.33 -7.80 8.32
CA ARG A 18 7.55 -8.48 9.36
C ARG A 18 8.45 -8.75 10.57
N HIS A 19 7.94 -8.45 11.76
CA HIS A 19 8.63 -8.73 13.03
C HIS A 19 8.27 -10.14 13.57
N ASP A 20 7.05 -10.60 13.33
CA ASP A 20 6.56 -11.93 13.72
C ASP A 20 6.92 -13.03 12.70
N GLY A 21 6.51 -14.29 12.95
CA GLY A 21 6.73 -15.50 12.10
C GLY A 21 6.25 -15.46 10.62
N GLN A 22 5.61 -16.52 10.11
CA GLN A 22 4.98 -16.46 8.77
C GLN A 22 3.53 -15.96 8.87
N VAL A 23 3.05 -15.29 7.82
CA VAL A 23 1.62 -15.01 7.62
C VAL A 23 0.93 -16.29 7.17
N ASN A 24 -0.28 -16.56 7.67
CA ASN A 24 -1.07 -17.70 7.20
C ASN A 24 -1.70 -17.39 5.83
N ASP A 25 -1.95 -16.11 5.54
CA ASP A 25 -2.59 -15.66 4.32
C ASP A 25 -2.00 -14.31 3.88
N GLU A 26 -1.47 -14.24 2.64
CA GLU A 26 -0.92 -13.01 2.07
C GLU A 26 -1.96 -11.87 2.00
N ARG A 27 -3.25 -12.19 1.95
CA ARG A 27 -4.34 -11.21 1.91
C ARG A 27 -4.40 -10.34 3.18
N GLU A 28 -3.84 -10.80 4.29
CA GLU A 28 -3.77 -10.05 5.55
C GLU A 28 -2.90 -8.78 5.46
N HIS A 29 -2.06 -8.67 4.42
CA HIS A 29 -1.26 -7.47 4.16
C HIS A 29 -1.99 -6.37 3.40
N PHE A 30 -3.16 -6.67 2.84
CA PHE A 30 -3.90 -5.72 2.01
C PHE A 30 -5.10 -5.16 2.77
N GLN A 31 -5.38 -3.88 2.56
CA GLN A 31 -6.59 -3.23 3.06
C GLN A 31 -7.32 -2.54 1.91
N ILE A 32 -8.65 -2.48 2.00
CA ILE A 32 -9.45 -1.66 1.08
C ILE A 32 -9.59 -0.29 1.70
N CYS A 33 -9.14 0.76 1.00
CA CYS A 33 -9.29 2.12 1.47
C CYS A 33 -10.79 2.46 1.57
N PRO A 34 -11.29 2.84 2.76
CA PRO A 34 -12.70 3.21 2.91
C PRO A 34 -13.05 4.54 2.23
N VAL A 35 -12.04 5.36 1.87
CA VAL A 35 -12.23 6.66 1.22
C VAL A 35 -12.35 6.53 -0.29
N CYS A 36 -11.45 5.78 -0.93
CA CYS A 36 -11.39 5.71 -2.40
C CYS A 36 -11.67 4.31 -2.99
N GLY A 37 -11.84 3.28 -2.15
CA GLY A 37 -12.12 1.91 -2.56
C GLY A 37 -10.93 1.15 -3.15
N GLN A 38 -9.75 1.76 -3.26
CA GLN A 38 -8.56 1.10 -3.79
C GLN A 38 -7.94 0.16 -2.75
N GLU A 39 -7.47 -1.00 -3.21
CA GLU A 39 -6.61 -1.90 -2.41
C GLU A 39 -5.23 -1.25 -2.17
N MET A 40 -4.80 -1.22 -0.92
CA MET A 40 -3.47 -0.78 -0.49
C MET A 40 -2.69 -1.96 0.11
N ASP A 41 -1.40 -2.09 -0.21
CA ASP A 41 -0.48 -2.99 0.51
C ASP A 41 0.08 -2.26 1.72
N MET A 42 -0.30 -2.68 2.93
CA MET A 42 0.14 -2.04 4.18
C MET A 42 1.63 -2.24 4.48
N ARG A 43 2.32 -3.09 3.71
CA ARG A 43 3.78 -3.24 3.78
C ARG A 43 4.50 -2.18 2.96
N ASP A 44 3.84 -1.57 1.99
CA ASP A 44 4.40 -0.46 1.23
C ASP A 44 4.11 0.85 1.98
N LEU A 45 5.15 1.41 2.62
CA LEU A 45 4.96 2.63 3.43
C LEU A 45 4.55 3.81 2.55
N GLY A 46 4.96 3.82 1.29
CA GLY A 46 4.54 4.81 0.31
C GLY A 46 3.02 4.78 0.09
N GLU A 47 2.45 3.59 -0.13
CA GLU A 47 1.00 3.41 -0.26
C GLU A 47 0.26 3.76 1.03
N ALA A 48 0.75 3.31 2.18
CA ALA A 48 0.13 3.59 3.48
C ALA A 48 0.05 5.11 3.75
N LEU A 49 1.15 5.85 3.53
CA LEU A 49 1.17 7.31 3.71
C LEU A 49 0.31 8.04 2.68
N HIS A 50 0.30 7.58 1.42
CA HIS A 50 -0.58 8.17 0.40
C HIS A 50 -2.05 8.09 0.81
N HIS A 51 -2.48 6.95 1.35
CA HIS A 51 -3.87 6.75 1.79
C HIS A 51 -4.18 7.38 3.16
N ALA A 52 -3.17 7.68 3.98
CA ALA A 52 -3.34 8.45 5.22
C ALA A 52 -3.65 9.94 4.95
N MET A 53 -3.28 10.46 3.78
CA MET A 53 -3.57 11.85 3.41
C MET A 53 -5.08 12.04 3.11
N PRO A 54 -5.74 13.05 3.71
CA PRO A 54 -7.10 13.40 3.35
C PRO A 54 -7.22 13.73 1.85
N SER A 55 -8.34 13.34 1.23
CA SER A 55 -8.65 13.66 -0.19
C SER A 55 -7.67 13.10 -1.24
N HIS A 56 -6.90 12.07 -0.90
CA HIS A 56 -6.08 11.36 -1.88
C HIS A 56 -6.94 10.79 -3.03
N LYS A 57 -6.35 10.69 -4.23
CA LYS A 57 -6.94 9.99 -5.38
C LYS A 57 -6.36 8.58 -5.46
N PRO A 58 -7.07 7.61 -6.06
CA PRO A 58 -6.50 6.30 -6.34
C PRO A 58 -5.18 6.42 -7.12
N LEU A 59 -4.19 5.63 -6.72
CA LEU A 59 -2.94 5.43 -7.44
C LEU A 59 -3.23 4.81 -8.81
N LYS A 60 -2.49 5.25 -9.83
CA LYS A 60 -2.59 4.68 -11.18
C LYS A 60 -1.60 3.54 -11.32
N TYR A 61 -2.12 2.32 -11.32
CA TYR A 61 -1.33 1.14 -11.61
C TYR A 61 -0.98 1.12 -13.10
N PRO A 62 0.27 0.76 -13.48
CA PRO A 62 0.57 0.42 -14.86
C PRO A 62 -0.27 -0.80 -15.28
N ASP A 63 -0.69 -0.79 -16.56
CA ASP A 63 -1.48 -1.87 -17.16
C ASP A 63 -0.75 -3.21 -17.16
#